data_AF-A0A9N9Q5L1-F1
#
_entry.id   AF-A0A9N9Q5L1-F1
#
_cell.length_a   1.000
_cell.length_b   1.000
_cell.length_c   1.000
_cell.angle_alpha   90.00
_cell.angle_beta   90.00
_cell.angle_gamma   90.00
#
_symmetry.space_group_name_H-M   'P 1'
#
loop_
_entity.id
_entity.type
_entity.pdbx_description
1 polymer ?
#
loop_
_entity_poly.entity_id
_entity_poly.type
_entity_poly.pdbx_seq_one_letter_code
_entity_poly.pdbx_strand_id
1 'polypeptide(L)'
;MERHYMRIGELWNARSELYVHQFHSPPEEVFQESHGWPYHKSLEDLQASAEMCDLCKLILVQADHLIAEFEGLNKSNLIRQNSPSFDLWLTKRRHGGDGFWVFTSGTPRLINRHVTFFLVAAVGICVAEG
;
A
#
# COMPACT_ATOMS: atom_id res chain seq x y z
N MET A 1 -22.58 21.80 24.45
CA MET A 1 -21.69 22.01 23.29
C MET A 1 -20.41 21.25 23.58
N GLU A 2 -20.50 19.92 23.49
CA GLU A 2 -19.47 18.98 23.92
C GLU A 2 -18.60 18.58 22.73
N ARG A 3 -17.28 18.53 22.92
CA ARG A 3 -16.36 17.85 22.01
C ARG A 3 -15.83 16.61 22.71
N HIS A 4 -16.50 15.50 22.48
CA HIS A 4 -15.98 14.17 22.75
C HIS A 4 -14.77 13.91 21.85
N TYR A 5 -13.58 13.81 22.44
CA TYR A 5 -12.40 13.28 21.76
C TYR A 5 -12.49 11.75 21.77
N MET A 6 -12.66 11.14 20.59
CA MET A 6 -12.47 9.69 20.43
C MET A 6 -10.99 9.35 20.53
N ARG A 7 -10.68 8.25 21.23
CA ARG A 7 -9.32 7.73 21.34
C ARG A 7 -8.90 7.11 20.01
N ILE A 8 -7.64 7.35 19.63
CA ILE A 8 -7.05 6.87 18.36
C ILE A 8 -7.21 5.35 18.17
N GLY A 9 -7.34 4.56 19.25
CA GLY A 9 -7.62 3.12 19.20
C GLY A 9 -9.03 2.72 18.72
N GLU A 10 -10.01 3.62 18.74
CA GLU A 10 -11.39 3.34 18.29
C GLU A 10 -11.56 3.48 16.77
N LEU A 11 -10.62 4.15 16.09
CA LEU A 11 -10.61 4.23 14.62
C LEU A 11 -10.19 2.91 13.95
N TRP A 12 -9.60 1.98 14.71
CA TRP A 12 -9.08 0.72 14.19
C TRP A 12 -10.12 -0.41 14.16
N ASN A 13 -11.29 -0.24 14.78
CA ASN A 13 -12.14 -1.37 15.14
C ASN A 13 -13.58 -1.36 14.59
N ALA A 14 -13.88 -0.54 13.57
CA ALA A 14 -15.28 -0.41 13.10
C ALA A 14 -15.56 -0.78 11.64
N ARG A 15 -14.57 -0.93 10.75
CA ARG A 15 -14.79 -1.31 9.34
C ARG A 15 -13.56 -1.99 8.71
N SER A 16 -13.16 -3.13 9.25
CA SER A 16 -12.10 -4.00 8.72
C SER A 16 -12.48 -4.71 7.41
N GLU A 17 -13.43 -4.19 6.65
CA GLU A 17 -13.82 -4.73 5.36
C GLU A 17 -13.46 -3.67 4.32
N LEU A 18 -12.46 -3.98 3.48
CA LEU A 18 -11.96 -3.19 2.34
C LEU A 18 -11.12 -1.95 2.68
N TYR A 19 -9.84 -2.15 2.99
CA TYR A 19 -8.86 -1.04 3.03
C TYR A 19 -8.01 -0.96 1.76
N VAL A 20 -8.63 -1.19 0.59
CA VAL A 20 -8.01 -0.89 -0.70
C VAL A 20 -8.18 0.62 -0.96
N HIS A 21 -7.27 1.45 -0.42
CA HIS A 21 -7.18 2.85 -0.85
C HIS A 21 -6.72 2.88 -2.30
N GLN A 22 -7.68 2.97 -3.22
CA GLN A 22 -7.42 3.20 -4.62
C GLN A 22 -7.03 4.67 -4.80
N PHE A 23 -5.73 4.94 -4.94
CA PHE A 23 -5.28 6.28 -5.29
C PHE A 23 -5.44 6.46 -6.79
N HIS A 24 -6.44 7.25 -7.21
CA HIS A 24 -6.57 7.71 -8.59
C HIS A 24 -5.41 8.68 -8.89
N SER A 25 -4.55 8.33 -9.84
CA SER A 25 -3.48 9.22 -10.30
C SER A 25 -4.05 10.50 -10.94
N PRO A 26 -3.44 11.67 -10.72
CA PRO A 26 -3.64 12.85 -11.55
C PRO A 26 -3.16 12.60 -13.00
N PRO A 27 -3.47 13.47 -13.98
CA PRO A 27 -3.08 13.29 -15.38
C PRO A 27 -1.57 13.07 -15.57
N GLU A 28 -1.21 12.28 -16.58
CA GLU A 28 0.10 11.66 -16.90
C GLU A 28 1.33 12.58 -16.80
N GLU A 29 1.17 13.90 -16.92
CA GLU A 29 2.27 14.87 -17.04
C GLU A 29 3.00 15.17 -15.71
N VAL A 30 2.46 14.78 -14.55
CA VAL A 30 3.07 15.06 -13.23
C VAL A 30 3.91 13.88 -12.68
N PHE A 31 3.87 12.71 -13.34
CA PHE A 31 4.45 11.48 -12.79
C PHE A 31 5.92 11.22 -13.17
N GLN A 32 6.49 11.96 -14.13
CA GLN A 32 7.84 11.70 -14.63
C GLN A 32 8.97 12.13 -13.69
N GLU A 33 8.69 12.97 -12.67
CA GLU A 33 9.69 13.35 -11.66
C GLU A 33 9.30 12.86 -10.26
N SER A 34 9.73 11.62 -9.97
CA SER A 34 10.06 11.05 -8.65
C SER A 34 9.07 11.25 -7.49
N HIS A 35 8.21 10.26 -7.22
CA HIS A 35 7.59 10.12 -5.89
C HIS A 35 7.85 8.76 -5.21
N GLY A 36 8.54 7.82 -5.89
CA GLY A 36 8.90 6.53 -5.31
C GLY A 36 10.25 6.01 -5.77
N TRP A 37 10.93 5.28 -4.89
CA TRP A 37 12.15 4.53 -5.19
C TRP A 37 11.80 3.06 -5.44
N PRO A 38 12.28 2.44 -6.53
CA PRO A 38 12.10 1.01 -6.73
C PRO A 38 12.62 0.24 -5.52
N TYR A 39 11.81 -0.68 -4.99
CA TYR A 39 12.14 -1.49 -3.82
C TYR A 39 12.40 -2.95 -4.20
N HIS A 40 11.33 -3.66 -4.57
CA HIS A 40 11.38 -5.03 -5.07
C HIS A 40 10.56 -5.11 -6.35
N LYS A 41 11.03 -5.91 -7.31
CA LYS A 41 10.41 -5.96 -8.64
C LYS A 41 9.21 -6.89 -8.71
N SER A 42 9.08 -7.81 -7.76
CA SER A 42 7.98 -8.75 -7.65
C SER A 42 7.84 -9.27 -6.21
N LEU A 43 6.77 -10.03 -5.97
CA LEU A 43 6.55 -10.70 -4.69
C LEU A 43 7.64 -11.74 -4.39
N GLU A 44 8.11 -12.47 -5.40
CA GLU A 44 9.17 -13.48 -5.25
C GLU A 44 10.51 -12.84 -4.82
N ASP A 45 10.83 -11.67 -5.37
CA ASP A 45 12.03 -10.90 -4.99
C ASP A 45 11.95 -10.41 -3.53
N LEU A 46 10.76 -9.97 -3.09
CA LEU A 46 10.50 -9.64 -1.70
C LEU A 46 10.62 -10.86 -0.79
N GLN A 47 10.06 -12.01 -1.19
CA GLN A 47 10.12 -13.27 -0.43
C GLN A 47 11.56 -13.74 -0.22
N ALA A 48 12.37 -13.74 -1.27
CA ALA A 48 13.78 -14.10 -1.18
C ALA A 48 14.54 -13.16 -0.24
N SER A 49 14.26 -11.86 -0.32
CA SER A 49 14.91 -10.87 0.55
C SER A 49 14.47 -11.00 2.01
N ALA A 50 13.21 -11.35 2.27
CA ALA A 50 12.64 -11.54 3.60
C ALA A 50 13.29 -12.68 4.41
N GLU A 51 14.08 -13.56 3.78
CA GLU A 51 14.88 -14.56 4.49
C GLU A 51 15.96 -13.94 5.39
N MET A 52 16.48 -12.77 5.01
CA MET A 52 17.60 -12.11 5.71
C MET A 52 17.34 -10.65 6.10
N CYS A 53 16.16 -10.10 5.75
CA CYS A 53 15.83 -8.69 5.95
C CYS A 53 14.52 -8.57 6.74
N ASP A 54 14.62 -8.16 8.02
CA ASP A 54 13.45 -8.01 8.91
C ASP A 54 12.42 -7.01 8.38
N LEU A 55 12.89 -5.91 7.77
CA LEU A 55 12.00 -4.94 7.13
C LEU A 55 11.23 -5.56 5.97
N CYS A 56 11.92 -6.34 5.13
CA CYS A 56 11.33 -7.03 3.99
C CYS A 56 10.30 -8.07 4.48
N LYS A 57 10.59 -8.75 5.60
CA LYS A 57 9.66 -9.68 6.26
C LYS A 57 8.41 -8.99 6.78
N LEU A 58 8.54 -7.80 7.38
CA LEU A 58 7.39 -7.00 7.81
C LEU A 58 6.52 -6.58 6.61
N ILE A 59 7.14 -6.15 5.52
CA ILE A 59 6.43 -5.74 4.31
C ILE A 59 5.76 -6.95 3.63
N LEU A 60 6.42 -8.12 3.63
CA LEU A 60 5.86 -9.36 3.09
C LEU A 60 4.57 -9.76 3.80
N VAL A 61 4.52 -9.69 5.14
CA VAL A 61 3.28 -9.96 5.90
C VAL A 61 2.14 -9.04 5.46
N GLN A 62 2.42 -7.76 5.19
CA GLN A 62 1.37 -6.84 4.71
C GLN A 62 0.98 -7.14 3.26
N ALA A 63 1.92 -7.55 2.41
CA ALA A 63 1.63 -7.99 1.05
C ALA A 63 0.72 -9.24 1.05
N ASP A 64 0.98 -10.21 1.94
CA ASP A 64 0.15 -11.40 2.10
C ASP A 64 -1.27 -11.04 2.56
N HIS A 65 -1.42 -10.07 3.47
CA HIS A 65 -2.74 -9.56 3.86
C HIS A 65 -3.48 -8.91 2.68
N LEU A 66 -2.79 -8.10 1.87
CA LEU A 66 -3.38 -7.50 0.67
C LEU A 66 -3.85 -8.56 -0.32
N ILE A 67 -3.07 -9.63 -0.52
CA ILE A 67 -3.45 -10.77 -1.37
C ILE A 67 -4.73 -11.42 -0.83
N ALA A 68 -4.77 -11.74 0.46
CA ALA A 68 -5.93 -12.36 1.10
C ALA A 68 -7.19 -11.48 1.01
N GLU A 69 -7.05 -10.16 1.16
CA GLU A 69 -8.14 -9.22 0.92
C GLU A 69 -8.65 -9.32 -0.52
N PHE A 70 -7.77 -9.26 -1.52
CA PHE A 70 -8.15 -9.39 -2.93
C PHE A 70 -8.81 -10.74 -3.26
N GLU A 71 -8.35 -11.84 -2.67
CA GLU A 71 -8.97 -13.16 -2.79
C GLU A 71 -10.37 -13.20 -2.20
N GLY A 72 -10.59 -12.58 -1.03
CA GLY A 72 -11.90 -12.43 -0.42
C GLY A 72 -12.88 -11.60 -1.27
N LEU A 73 -12.34 -10.64 -2.01
CA LEU A 73 -13.07 -9.68 -2.83
C LEU A 73 -13.44 -10.16 -4.23
N ASN A 74 -12.76 -11.20 -4.72
CA ASN A 74 -13.03 -11.86 -6.00
C ASN A 74 -14.45 -12.43 -6.15
N LYS A 75 -15.28 -12.38 -5.10
CA LYS A 75 -16.72 -12.69 -5.14
C LYS A 75 -17.57 -11.54 -5.72
N SER A 76 -17.02 -10.33 -5.84
CA SER A 76 -17.68 -9.18 -6.48
C SER A 76 -17.01 -8.88 -7.83
N ASN A 77 -17.78 -8.88 -8.92
CA ASN A 77 -17.28 -8.71 -10.29
C ASN A 77 -16.54 -7.37 -10.56
N LEU A 78 -16.55 -6.43 -9.61
CA LEU A 78 -15.90 -5.12 -9.71
C LEU A 78 -14.37 -5.16 -9.50
N ILE A 79 -13.85 -6.13 -8.74
CA ILE A 79 -12.44 -6.16 -8.30
C ILE A 79 -11.55 -7.03 -9.20
N ARG A 80 -12.14 -7.93 -9.99
CA ARG A 80 -11.41 -8.74 -11.00
C ARG A 80 -10.62 -7.91 -12.02
N GLN A 81 -10.93 -6.63 -12.16
CA GLN A 81 -10.46 -5.85 -13.29
C GLN A 81 -9.15 -5.09 -13.05
N ASN A 82 -8.67 -4.95 -11.80
CA ASN A 82 -7.38 -4.31 -11.47
C ASN A 82 -6.70 -5.07 -10.30
N SER A 83 -5.84 -6.05 -10.60
CA SER A 83 -5.07 -6.74 -9.55
C SER A 83 -3.74 -6.02 -9.28
N PRO A 84 -3.21 -6.05 -8.05
CA PRO A 84 -1.87 -5.56 -7.76
C PRO A 84 -0.81 -6.36 -8.53
N SER A 85 0.16 -5.68 -9.15
CA SER A 85 1.28 -6.33 -9.88
C SER A 85 2.47 -6.69 -8.98
N PHE A 86 2.48 -6.20 -7.75
CA PHE A 86 3.56 -6.38 -6.77
C PHE A 86 4.94 -5.89 -7.22
N ASP A 87 4.99 -4.95 -8.17
CA ASP A 87 6.13 -4.07 -8.37
C ASP A 87 6.15 -3.01 -7.25
N LEU A 88 7.07 -3.13 -6.30
CA LEU A 88 7.03 -2.37 -5.05
C LEU A 88 7.88 -1.11 -5.11
N TRP A 89 7.32 -0.01 -4.62
CA TRP A 89 7.93 1.31 -4.61
C TRP A 89 7.87 1.93 -3.22
N LEU A 90 9.02 2.41 -2.71
CA LEU A 90 9.07 3.20 -1.46
C LEU A 90 8.76 4.66 -1.75
N THR A 91 7.73 5.22 -1.14
CA THR A 91 7.37 6.63 -1.29
C THR A 91 7.46 7.37 0.04
N LYS A 92 7.67 8.68 -0.02
CA LYS A 92 7.54 9.53 1.18
C LYS A 92 6.09 9.49 1.69
N ARG A 93 5.92 9.65 2.99
CA ARG A 93 4.60 9.84 3.61
C ARG A 93 4.03 11.20 3.20
N ARG A 94 2.74 11.24 2.80
CA ARG A 94 2.09 12.48 2.33
C ARG A 94 2.04 13.59 3.40
N HIS A 95 1.85 13.23 4.67
CA HIS A 95 1.60 14.18 5.76
C HIS A 95 2.83 14.39 6.66
N GLY A 96 4.03 14.03 6.19
CA GLY A 96 5.26 14.06 7.00
C GLY A 96 5.39 12.87 7.96
N GLY A 97 6.30 13.01 8.92
CA GLY A 97 6.67 11.96 9.88
C GLY A 97 7.78 11.03 9.38
N ASP A 98 8.42 10.34 10.32
CA ASP A 98 9.54 9.44 10.03
C ASP A 98 9.04 8.08 9.49
N GLY A 99 9.66 7.63 8.41
CA GLY A 99 9.32 6.40 7.70
C GLY A 99 8.83 6.63 6.27
N PHE A 100 8.11 5.65 5.72
CA PHE A 100 7.75 5.61 4.30
C PHE A 100 6.48 4.78 4.05
N TRP A 101 5.94 4.90 2.84
CA TRP A 101 4.88 4.04 2.32
C TRP A 101 5.44 3.10 1.25
N VAL A 102 4.82 1.94 1.10
CA VAL A 102 5.12 0.96 0.05
C VAL A 102 3.91 0.85 -0.85
N PHE A 103 4.06 1.12 -2.13
CA PHE A 103 3.01 0.99 -3.12
C PHE A 103 3.31 -0.08 -4.14
N THR A 104 2.25 -0.61 -4.74
CA THR A 104 2.32 -1.37 -5.99
C THR A 104 1.37 -0.79 -7.03
N SER A 105 1.73 -0.91 -8.30
CA SER A 105 0.81 -0.57 -9.37
C SER A 105 -0.25 -1.67 -9.55
N GLY A 106 -1.33 -1.31 -10.22
CA GLY A 106 -2.34 -2.26 -10.69
C GLY A 106 -2.11 -2.58 -12.16
N THR A 107 -2.45 -3.81 -12.55
CA THR A 107 -2.42 -4.25 -13.94
C THR A 107 -3.22 -3.29 -14.83
N PRO A 108 -2.63 -2.69 -15.88
CA PRO A 108 -3.31 -1.71 -16.73
C PRO A 108 -4.56 -2.28 -17.40
N ARG A 109 -5.62 -1.47 -17.51
CA ARG A 109 -6.77 -1.81 -18.34
C ARG A 109 -6.49 -1.45 -19.79
N LEU A 110 -6.98 -2.28 -20.71
CA LEU A 110 -7.02 -1.96 -22.15
C LEU A 110 -7.92 -0.74 -22.48
N ILE A 111 -8.81 -0.34 -21.55
CA ILE A 111 -9.89 0.63 -21.82
C ILE A 111 -9.65 1.98 -21.12
N ASN A 112 -8.91 2.03 -20.02
CA ASN A 112 -8.59 3.26 -19.29
C ASN A 112 -7.08 3.31 -19.03
N ARG A 113 -6.40 4.35 -19.54
CA ARG A 113 -4.96 4.61 -19.36
C ARG A 113 -4.55 4.96 -17.93
N HIS A 114 -5.48 4.98 -16.99
CA HIS A 114 -5.18 5.31 -15.60
C HIS A 114 -4.56 4.12 -14.88
N VAL A 115 -3.27 4.25 -14.54
CA VAL A 115 -2.58 3.34 -13.63
C VAL A 115 -3.17 3.54 -12.23
N THR A 116 -3.67 2.44 -11.66
CA THR A 116 -4.12 2.39 -10.26
C THR A 116 -2.93 2.06 -9.38
N PHE A 117 -2.84 2.67 -8.19
CA PHE A 117 -1.85 2.29 -7.18
C PHE A 117 -2.54 1.78 -5.92
N PHE A 118 -1.93 0.76 -5.31
CA PHE A 118 -2.39 0.11 -4.08
C PHE A 118 -1.35 0.30 -2.98
N LEU A 119 -1.80 0.75 -1.80
CA LEU A 119 -0.95 0.81 -0.62
C LEU A 119 -0.73 -0.61 -0.09
N VAL A 120 0.53 -1.06 -0.05
CA VAL A 120 0.92 -2.37 0.48
C VAL A 120 1.26 -2.25 1.96
N ALA A 121 2.06 -1.25 2.35
CA ALA A 121 2.47 -1.06 3.73
C ALA A 121 2.72 0.41 4.08
N ALA A 122 2.53 0.76 5.35
CA ALA A 122 2.94 2.04 5.91
C ALA A 122 3.90 1.82 7.08
N VAL A 123 5.19 2.10 6.86
CA VAL A 123 6.25 1.89 7.86
C VAL A 123 6.50 3.20 8.60
N GLY A 124 6.42 3.16 9.93
CA GLY A 124 6.78 4.28 10.81
C GLY A 124 8.06 3.94 11.55
N ILE A 125 8.97 4.91 11.66
CA ILE A 125 10.20 4.75 12.44
C ILE A 125 10.04 5.56 13.72
N CYS A 126 10.29 4.93 14.86
CA CYS A 126 10.31 5.59 16.17
C CYS A 126 11.66 5.32 16.80
N VAL A 127 12.36 6.38 17.22
CA VAL A 127 13.63 6.28 17.92
C VAL A 127 13.36 6.62 19.39
N ALA A 128 13.84 5.78 20.31
CA ALA A 128 13.79 6.13 21.73
C ALA A 128 14.60 7.40 21.97
N GLU A 129 14.10 8.33 22.79
CA GLU A 129 14.93 9.44 23.23
C GLU A 129 16.17 8.89 23.93
N GLY A 130 17.34 9.34 23.49
CA GLY A 130 18.64 8.92 23.99
C GLY A 130 19.00 9.57 25.32
#